data_AF-A6F379-F1
#
_entry.id   AF-A6F379-F1
#
_cell.length_a   1.000
_cell.length_b   1.000
_cell.length_c   1.000
_cell.angle_alpha   90.00
_cell.angle_beta   90.00
_cell.angle_gamma   90.00
#
_symmetry.space_group_name_H-M   'P 1'
#
loop_
_entity.id
_entity.type
_entity.pdbx_description
1 polymer ?
#
loop_
_entity_poly.entity_id
_entity_poly.type
_entity_poly.pdbx_seq_one_letter_code
_entity_poly.pdbx_strand_id
1 'polypeptide(L)'
;MKIFVDTNIFYNDWFMRNANFKYLFHFLNNEGHSLIVSDLVIQESENIRNRELLEALHEIKSGIKKAQNSIIVNCSIAKMIWS
;
A
#
# COMPACT_ATOMS: atom_id res chain seq x y z
N MET A 1 17.02 -12.42 23.76
CA MET A 1 17.36 -12.92 22.41
C MET A 1 17.40 -11.76 21.43
N LYS A 2 18.20 -11.82 20.37
CA LYS A 2 18.18 -10.82 19.27
C LYS A 2 17.37 -11.38 18.12
N ILE A 3 16.34 -10.66 17.70
CA ILE A 3 15.46 -11.06 16.60
C ILE A 3 15.75 -10.15 15.42
N PHE A 4 16.19 -10.74 14.31
CA PHE A 4 16.42 -10.01 13.07
C PHE A 4 15.20 -10.15 12.17
N VAL A 5 14.75 -9.03 11.61
CA VAL A 5 13.53 -8.96 10.83
C VAL A 5 13.85 -8.76 9.36
N ASP A 6 13.13 -9.48 8.51
CA ASP A 6 13.18 -9.33 7.07
C ASP A 6 12.00 -8.47 6.57
N THR A 7 12.17 -7.88 5.39
CA THR A 7 11.17 -7.09 4.66
C THR A 7 9.80 -7.78 4.56
N ASN A 8 9.81 -9.11 4.42
CA ASN A 8 8.62 -9.93 4.29
C ASN A 8 7.62 -9.76 5.44
N ILE A 9 8.09 -9.41 6.65
CA ILE A 9 7.17 -9.23 7.78
C ILE A 9 6.22 -8.06 7.51
N PHE A 10 6.68 -7.03 6.81
CA PHE A 10 5.93 -5.79 6.54
C PHE A 10 5.01 -5.91 5.32
N TYR A 11 5.11 -7.02 4.57
CA TYR A 11 4.30 -7.23 3.37
C TYR A 11 2.81 -7.24 3.72
N ASN A 12 2.03 -6.40 3.02
CA ASN A 12 0.58 -6.23 3.22
C ASN A 12 0.18 -5.66 4.61
N ASP A 13 1.13 -5.29 5.47
CA ASP A 13 0.89 -4.60 6.74
C ASP A 13 2.02 -3.62 7.09
N TRP A 14 2.15 -2.60 6.24
CA TRP A 14 3.15 -1.53 6.34
C TRP A 14 3.19 -0.80 7.68
N PHE A 15 2.12 -0.90 8.46
CA PHE A 15 1.95 -0.19 9.74
C PHE A 15 1.96 -1.13 10.94
N MET A 16 2.25 -2.42 10.71
CA MET A 16 2.38 -3.43 11.75
C MET A 16 1.14 -3.52 12.67
N ARG A 17 -0.07 -3.44 12.09
CA ARG A 17 -1.34 -3.35 12.83
C ARG A 17 -1.97 -4.70 13.16
N ASN A 18 -1.53 -5.78 12.51
CA ASN A 18 -2.06 -7.12 12.69
C ASN A 18 -1.82 -7.64 14.13
N ALA A 19 -2.71 -8.53 14.60
CA ALA A 19 -2.59 -9.25 15.85
C ALA A 19 -1.24 -9.97 16.01
N ASN A 20 -0.64 -10.46 14.91
CA ASN A 20 0.68 -11.08 14.93
C ASN A 20 1.77 -10.13 15.45
N PHE A 21 1.76 -8.87 15.00
CA PHE A 21 2.70 -7.86 15.47
C PHE A 21 2.47 -7.46 16.92
N LYS A 22 1.20 -7.36 17.33
CA LYS A 22 0.87 -7.12 18.74
C LYS A 22 1.41 -8.21 19.65
N TYR A 23 1.28 -9.47 19.24
CA TYR A 23 1.84 -10.60 19.97
C TYR A 23 3.38 -10.57 19.98
N LEU A 24 4.01 -10.29 18.84
CA LEU A 24 5.45 -10.14 18.72
C LEU A 24 5.99 -9.05 19.65
N PHE A 25 5.37 -7.87 19.68
CA PHE A 25 5.78 -6.78 20.56
C PHE A 25 5.55 -7.13 22.04
N HIS A 26 4.47 -7.81 22.38
CA HIS A 26 4.22 -8.28 23.73
C HIS A 26 5.30 -9.27 24.20
N PHE A 27 5.66 -10.23 23.35
CA PHE A 27 6.75 -11.18 23.60
C PHE A 27 8.10 -10.47 23.77
N LEU A 28 8.44 -9.57 22.84
CA LEU A 28 9.68 -8.80 22.88
C LEU A 28 9.82 -7.97 24.18
N ASN A 29 8.74 -7.28 24.56
CA ASN A 29 8.74 -6.39 25.72
C ASN A 29 8.79 -7.16 27.04
N ASN A 30 8.08 -8.29 27.15
CA ASN A 30 8.01 -9.03 28.40
C ASN A 30 9.24 -9.92 28.65
N GLU A 31 9.88 -10.41 27.59
CA GLU A 31 11.07 -11.28 27.70
C GLU A 31 12.40 -10.51 27.52
N GLY A 32 12.35 -9.18 27.47
CA GLY A 32 13.54 -8.33 27.36
C GLY A 32 14.36 -8.60 26.10
N HIS A 33 13.69 -8.90 24.99
CA HIS A 33 14.33 -9.20 23.72
C HIS A 33 14.51 -7.94 22.88
N SER A 34 15.53 -7.96 22.01
CA SER A 34 15.81 -6.84 21.11
C SER A 34 15.39 -7.19 19.69
N LEU A 35 14.58 -6.32 19.10
CA LEU A 35 14.27 -6.36 17.69
C LEU A 35 15.33 -5.57 16.92
N ILE A 36 15.88 -6.17 15.87
CA ILE A 36 16.89 -5.54 15.01
C ILE A 36 16.34 -5.52 13.60
N VAL A 37 16.34 -4.33 13.01
CA VAL A 37 15.96 -4.08 11.61
C VAL A 37 17.16 -3.39 10.97
N SER A 38 17.58 -3.85 9.79
CA SER A 38 18.62 -3.17 9.03
C SER A 38 18.06 -2.02 8.21
N ASP A 39 18.90 -1.02 7.95
CA ASP A 39 18.55 0.09 7.06
C ASP A 39 18.16 -0.41 5.65
N LEU A 40 18.79 -1.50 5.19
CA LEU A 40 18.46 -2.14 3.92
C LEU A 40 17.01 -2.65 3.92
N VAL A 41 16.58 -3.32 4.99
CA VAL A 41 15.20 -3.81 5.12
C VAL A 41 14.20 -2.64 5.11
N ILE A 42 14.54 -1.53 5.77
CA ILE A 42 13.70 -0.32 5.73
C ILE A 42 13.57 0.21 4.29
N GLN A 43 14.69 0.33 3.57
CA GLN A 43 14.71 0.83 2.19
C GLN A 43 13.92 -0.08 1.23
N GLU A 44 14.08 -1.39 1.35
CA GLU A 44 13.36 -2.36 0.53
C GLU A 44 11.85 -2.31 0.81
N SER A 45 11.44 -2.25 2.09
CA SER A 45 10.04 -2.09 2.46
C SER A 45 9.44 -0.79 1.92
N GLU A 46 10.16 0.34 2.00
CA GLU A 46 9.69 1.60 1.42
C GLU A 46 9.56 1.54 -0.10
N ASN A 47 10.51 0.90 -0.78
CA ASN A 47 10.48 0.74 -2.24
C ASN A 47 9.28 -0.07 -2.72
N ILE A 48 8.97 -1.18 -2.03
CA ILE A 48 7.80 -2.00 -2.35
C ILE A 48 6.51 -1.19 -2.13
N ARG A 49 6.38 -0.53 -0.97
CA ARG A 49 5.22 0.31 -0.65
C ARG A 49 5.01 1.44 -1.68
N ASN A 50 6.09 2.11 -2.07
CA ASN A 50 6.02 3.20 -3.04
C ASN A 50 5.62 2.70 -4.42
N ARG A 51 6.09 1.51 -4.83
CA ARG A 51 5.67 0.88 -6.09
C ARG A 51 4.16 0.59 -6.09
N GLU A 52 3.66 -0.07 -5.06
CA GLU A 52 2.22 -0.37 -4.93
C GLU A 52 1.37 0.89 -4.90
N LEU A 53 1.82 1.93 -4.19
CA LEU A 53 1.13 3.22 -4.12
C LEU A 53 1.05 3.88 -5.51
N LEU A 54 2.14 3.87 -6.27
CA LEU A 54 2.18 4.46 -7.61
C LEU A 54 1.29 3.70 -8.59
N GLU A 55 1.27 2.38 -8.51
CA GLU A 55 0.37 1.52 -9.31
C GLU A 55 -1.10 1.83 -9.00
N ALA A 56 -1.49 1.85 -7.71
CA ALA A 56 -2.84 2.18 -7.29
C ALA A 56 -3.25 3.60 -7.74
N LEU A 57 -2.36 4.58 -7.63
CA LEU A 57 -2.61 5.95 -8.12
C LEU A 57 -2.78 6.00 -9.63
N HIS A 58 -2.01 5.21 -10.38
CA HIS A 58 -2.14 5.12 -11.83
C HIS A 58 -3.49 4.52 -12.23
N GLU A 59 -3.90 3.44 -11.57
CA GLU A 59 -5.20 2.81 -11.79
C GLU A 59 -6.35 3.77 -11.53
N ILE A 60 -6.34 4.47 -10.39
CA ILE A 60 -7.35 5.48 -10.03
C ILE A 60 -7.41 6.58 -11.09
N LYS A 61 -6.27 7.14 -11.50
CA LYS A 61 -6.21 8.18 -12.55
C LYS A 61 -6.77 7.66 -13.87
N SER A 62 -6.44 6.43 -14.24
CA SER A 62 -6.95 5.81 -15.47
C SER A 62 -8.47 5.62 -15.41
N GLY A 63 -9.01 5.23 -14.26
CA GLY A 63 -10.44 5.07 -14.01
C GLY A 63 -11.19 6.39 -14.12
N ILE A 64 -10.66 7.46 -13.51
CA ILE A 64 -11.22 8.81 -13.60
C ILE A 64 -11.26 9.29 -15.05
N LYS A 65 -10.17 9.10 -15.80
CA LYS A 65 -10.09 9.49 -17.22
C LYS A 65 -11.12 8.75 -18.08
N LYS A 66 -11.31 7.45 -17.84
CA LYS A 66 -12.34 6.65 -18.52
C LYS A 66 -13.74 7.19 -18.21
N ALA A 67 -14.05 7.45 -16.94
CA ALA A 67 -15.33 8.00 -16.53
C ALA A 67 -15.63 9.37 -17.16
N GLN A 68 -14.65 10.28 -17.18
CA GLN A 68 -14.78 11.58 -17.85
C GLN A 68 -15.07 11.43 -19.35
N ASN A 69 -14.34 10.56 -20.04
CA ASN A 69 -14.56 10.31 -21.46
C ASN A 69 -15.97 9.77 -21.74
N SER A 70 -16.48 8.84 -20.91
CA SER A 70 -17.85 8.32 -21.06
C SER A 70 -18.92 9.42 -20.88
N ILE A 71 -18.72 10.35 -19.95
CA ILE A 71 -19.63 11.49 -19.74
C ILE A 71 -19.65 12.40 -20.97
N ILE A 72 -18.47 12.73 -21.51
CA ILE A 72 -18.36 13.59 -22.70
C ILE A 72 -19.04 12.96 -23.91
N VAL A 73 -18.81 11.67 -24.16
CA VAL A 73 -19.44 10.94 -25.28
C VAL A 73 -20.96 10.93 -25.16
N ASN A 74 -21.51 10.64 -23.98
CA ASN A 74 -22.96 10.66 -23.76
C ASN A 74 -23.56 12.06 -23.98
N CYS A 75 -22.87 13.12 -23.55
CA CYS A 75 -23.32 14.49 -23.75
C CYS A 75 -23.33 14.91 -25.23
N SER A 76 -22.31 14.48 -26.00
CA SER A 76 -22.24 14.70 -27.44
C SER A 76 -23.33 13.95 -28.21
N ILE A 77 -23.62 12.70 -27.84
CA ILE A 77 -24.71 11.92 -28.43
C ILE A 77 -26.06 12.57 -28.13
N ALA A 78 -26.29 13.00 -26.89
CA ALA A 78 -27.52 13.70 -26.52
C ALA A 78 -27.73 14.98 -27.33
N LYS A 79 -26.67 15.79 -27.55
CA LYS A 79 -26.76 16.97 -28.42
C LYS A 79 -27.06 16.63 -29.88
N MET A 80 -26.54 15.53 -30.41
CA MET A 80 -26.76 15.11 -31.79
C MET A 80 -28.18 14.55 -32.03
N ILE A 81 -28.81 13.96 -31.02
CA ILE A 81 -30.18 13.42 -31.11
C ILE A 81 -31.25 14.53 -31.01
N TRP A 82 -30.96 15.61 -30.29
CA TRP A 82 -31.90 16.70 -30.00
C TRP A 82 -31.70 17.95 -30.87
N SER A 83 -30.85 17.88 -31.91
CA SER A 83 -30.59 18.95 -32.87
C SER A 83 -31.09 18.58 -34.26
#